data_AF-A0A974SHB0-F1
#
_entry.id   AF-A0A974SHB0-F1
#
_cell.length_a   1.000
_cell.length_b   1.000
_cell.length_c   1.000
_cell.angle_alpha   90.00
_cell.angle_beta   90.00
_cell.angle_gamma   90.00
#
_symmetry.space_group_name_H-M   'P 1'
#
loop_
_entity.id
_entity.type
_entity.pdbx_description
1 polymer ?
#
loop_
_entity_poly.entity_id
_entity_poly.type
_entity_poly.pdbx_seq_one_letter_code
_entity_poly.pdbx_strand_id
1 'polypeptide(L)'
;MLIECIAKVSGTVETAISNDVYVFRLDAHGRLVCDVDREEHQAAFLSLTGVYRAAEAVSASAPEAAAVELEASTAPEEPGPPAEAPADTLAGKTWDELAALYEAKFDRKPHSKTSLATLIERLT
;
A
#
# COMPACT_ATOMS: atom_id res chain seq x y z
N MET A 1 6.26 19.37 1.95
CA MET A 1 6.92 20.13 0.85
C MET A 1 6.59 19.44 -0.45
N LEU A 2 6.21 20.19 -1.49
CA LEU A 2 5.83 19.60 -2.77
C LEU A 2 7.09 19.28 -3.62
N ILE A 3 7.24 18.01 -3.96
CA ILE A 3 8.29 17.52 -4.87
C ILE A 3 7.65 17.14 -6.20
N GLU A 4 8.20 17.66 -7.29
CA GLU A 4 7.81 17.31 -8.65
C GLU A 4 8.80 16.29 -9.24
N CYS A 5 8.28 15.23 -9.85
CA CYS A 5 9.01 14.28 -10.65
C CYS A 5 9.02 14.73 -12.12
N ILE A 6 10.21 14.90 -12.69
CA ILE A 6 10.44 15.37 -14.06
C ILE A 6 10.47 14.18 -15.05
N ALA A 7 10.34 12.95 -14.54
CA ALA A 7 10.32 11.76 -15.38
C ALA A 7 9.14 11.82 -16.37
N LYS A 8 9.42 11.58 -17.66
CA LYS A 8 8.41 11.52 -18.73
C LYS A 8 7.63 10.21 -18.67
N VAL A 9 6.88 10.01 -17.59
CA VAL A 9 6.03 8.84 -17.39
C VAL A 9 4.57 9.27 -17.52
N SER A 10 3.80 8.54 -18.33
CA SER A 10 2.36 8.73 -18.39
C SER A 10 1.70 7.88 -17.31
N GLY A 11 1.23 8.51 -16.24
CA GLY A 11 0.54 7.84 -15.13
C GLY A 11 1.17 8.11 -13.78
N THR A 12 0.84 7.29 -12.79
CA THR A 12 1.31 7.42 -11.40
C THR A 12 2.74 6.89 -11.28
N VAL A 13 3.60 7.60 -10.56
CA VAL A 13 4.96 7.14 -10.23
C VAL A 13 5.04 6.85 -8.74
N GLU A 14 5.47 5.65 -8.38
CA GLU A 14 5.66 5.24 -6.98
C GLU A 14 7.15 5.03 -6.71
N THR A 15 7.62 5.56 -5.58
CA THR A 15 9.01 5.43 -5.16
C THR A 15 9.07 5.27 -3.65
N ALA A 16 10.02 4.49 -3.17
CA ALA A 16 10.17 4.21 -1.75
C ALA A 16 11.48 4.81 -1.24
N ILE A 17 11.41 5.54 -0.12
CA ILE A 17 12.57 6.04 0.62
C ILE A 17 12.44 5.58 2.07
N SER A 18 13.45 4.88 2.58
CA SER A 18 13.55 4.50 4.00
C SER A 18 12.24 3.95 4.58
N ASN A 19 11.62 2.97 3.91
CA ASN A 19 10.36 2.31 4.27
C ASN A 19 9.06 3.10 4.05
N ASP A 20 9.13 4.36 3.64
CA ASP A 20 7.97 5.17 3.26
C ASP A 20 7.77 5.15 1.75
N VAL A 21 6.52 5.02 1.29
CA VAL A 21 6.15 5.01 -0.13
C VAL A 21 5.56 6.36 -0.50
N TYR A 22 6.13 6.98 -1.54
CA TYR A 22 5.72 8.26 -2.09
C TYR A 22 5.07 8.05 -3.46
N VAL A 23 3.84 8.50 -3.59
CA VAL A 23 3.02 8.37 -4.79
C VAL A 23 2.91 9.73 -5.47
N PHE A 24 3.55 9.86 -6.63
CA PHE A 24 3.48 11.06 -7.47
C PHE A 24 2.26 10.98 -8.38
N ARG A 25 1.38 11.97 -8.27
CA ARG A 25 0.14 12.07 -9.04
C ARG A 25 0.22 13.25 -9.99
N LEU A 26 -0.48 13.15 -11.12
CA LEU A 26 -0.60 14.27 -12.05
C LEU A 26 -1.45 15.38 -11.40
N ASP A 27 -0.86 16.56 -11.32
CA ASP A 27 -1.51 17.81 -10.94
C ASP A 27 -2.37 18.35 -12.08
N ALA A 28 -3.19 19.38 -11.81
CA ALA A 28 -4.01 20.08 -12.81
C ALA A 28 -3.20 20.62 -14.01
N HIS A 29 -1.91 20.85 -13.81
CA HIS A 29 -0.96 21.29 -14.85
C HIS A 29 -0.25 20.14 -15.58
N GLY A 30 -0.63 18.88 -15.33
CA GLY A 30 0.01 17.70 -15.93
C GLY A 30 1.41 17.40 -15.38
N ARG A 31 1.76 17.92 -14.20
CA ARG A 31 3.04 17.68 -13.53
C ARG A 31 2.89 16.56 -12.51
N LEU A 32 3.86 15.66 -12.41
CA LEU A 32 3.86 14.61 -11.39
C LEU A 32 4.34 15.19 -10.06
N VAL A 33 3.45 15.34 -9.09
CA VAL A 33 3.77 15.94 -7.78
C VAL A 33 3.44 14.99 -6.63
N CYS A 34 4.22 15.08 -5.56
CA CYS A 34 4.02 14.37 -4.30
C CYS A 34 4.31 15.32 -3.13
N ASP A 35 3.48 15.29 -2.09
CA ASP A 35 3.79 16.01 -0.86
C ASP A 35 4.65 15.13 0.05
N VAL A 36 5.78 15.69 0.48
CA VAL A 36 6.76 15.03 1.34
C VAL A 36 6.91 15.84 2.61
N ASP A 37 6.40 15.31 3.72
CA ASP A 37 6.46 15.99 5.02
C ASP A 37 7.85 15.90 5.68
N ARG A 38 8.56 14.79 5.47
CA ARG A 38 9.87 14.53 6.09
C ARG A 38 11.03 15.23 5.39
N GLU A 39 11.74 16.09 6.11
CA GLU A 39 12.91 16.83 5.60
C GLU A 39 14.04 15.94 5.08
N GLU A 40 14.35 14.82 5.75
CA GLU A 40 15.35 13.84 5.27
C GLU A 40 14.98 13.28 3.88
N HIS A 41 13.69 13.03 3.65
CA HIS A 41 13.22 12.48 2.39
C HIS A 41 13.16 13.56 1.30
N GLN A 42 12.80 14.80 1.66
CA GLN A 42 12.92 15.95 0.77
C GLN A 42 14.37 16.10 0.28
N ALA A 43 15.35 16.06 1.19
CA ALA A 43 16.76 16.13 0.85
C ALA A 43 17.19 14.97 -0.06
N ALA A 44 16.72 13.74 0.21
CA ALA A 44 16.99 12.57 -0.62
C ALA A 44 16.44 12.72 -2.06
N PHE A 45 15.21 13.22 -2.22
CA PHE A 45 14.64 13.50 -3.54
C PHE A 45 15.40 14.61 -4.27
N LEU A 46 15.68 15.72 -3.59
CA LEU A 46 16.37 16.87 -4.16
C LEU A 46 17.84 16.59 -4.48
N SER A 47 18.44 15.57 -3.84
CA SER A 47 19.78 15.09 -4.16
C SER A 47 19.84 14.42 -5.55
N LEU A 48 18.74 13.85 -6.02
CA LEU A 48 18.62 13.22 -7.34
C LEU A 48 18.36 14.25 -8.43
N THR A 49 19.41 15.04 -8.71
CA THR A 49 19.42 16.06 -9.74
C THR A 49 19.05 15.48 -11.12
N GLY A 50 18.02 16.04 -11.74
CA GLY A 50 17.51 15.62 -13.05
C GLY A 50 16.30 14.68 -13.01
N VAL A 51 15.93 14.16 -11.83
CA VAL A 51 14.72 13.33 -11.66
C VAL A 51 13.65 14.07 -10.87
N TYR A 52 14.03 14.77 -9.80
CA TYR A 52 13.09 15.50 -8.95
C TYR A 52 13.47 16.96 -8.80
N ARG A 53 12.48 17.84 -8.62
CA ARG A 53 12.67 19.23 -8.24
C ARG A 53 11.69 19.67 -7.16
N ALA A 54 12.06 20.72 -6.43
CA ALA A 54 11.12 21.46 -5.61
C ALA A 54 10.05 22.10 -6.50
N ALA A 55 8.78 21.83 -6.23
CA ALA A 55 7.68 22.54 -6.83
C ALA A 55 7.15 23.60 -5.87
N GLU A 56 6.79 24.77 -6.40
CA GLU A 56 6.04 25.75 -5.62
C GLU A 56 4.69 25.15 -5.25
N ALA A 57 4.39 25.12 -3.95
CA ALA A 57 3.14 24.62 -3.41
C ALA A 57 1.99 25.53 -3.85
N VAL A 58 1.44 25.28 -5.05
CA VAL A 58 0.08 25.74 -5.36
C VAL A 58 -0.82 24.87 -4.49
N SER A 59 -1.43 25.50 -3.48
CA SER A 59 -2.40 24.88 -2.58
C SER A 59 -3.55 24.24 -3.35
N ALA A 60 -3.36 23.00 -3.80
CA ALA A 60 -4.45 22.13 -4.18
C ALA A 60 -5.11 21.71 -2.86
N SER A 61 -6.11 22.49 -2.46
CA SER A 61 -7.06 22.09 -1.42
C SER A 61 -7.51 20.68 -1.72
N ALA A 62 -7.31 19.78 -0.77
CA ALA A 62 -7.83 18.44 -0.79
C ALA A 62 -9.34 18.47 -1.11
N PRO A 63 -9.87 17.60 -1.98
CA PRO A 63 -11.20 17.09 -1.71
C PRO A 63 -11.07 16.09 -0.56
N GLU A 64 -11.32 16.57 0.66
CA GLU A 64 -12.05 15.75 1.62
C GLU A 64 -13.35 15.33 0.93
N ALA A 65 -13.38 14.10 0.42
CA ALA A 65 -14.59 13.49 -0.10
C ALA A 65 -14.41 11.98 0.04
N ALA A 66 -15.29 11.24 0.67
CA ALA A 66 -16.35 11.53 1.61
C ALA A 66 -16.54 10.19 2.33
N ALA A 67 -16.90 10.21 3.60
CA ALA A 67 -17.56 9.05 4.19
C ALA A 67 -18.76 8.68 3.30
N VAL A 68 -18.74 7.49 2.72
CA VAL A 68 -19.94 6.87 2.17
C VAL A 68 -20.09 5.54 2.89
N GLU A 69 -20.66 5.61 4.10
CA GLU A 69 -21.54 4.55 4.57
C GLU A 69 -22.69 4.47 3.56
N LEU A 70 -22.85 3.32 2.89
CA LEU A 70 -24.14 2.88 2.38
C LEU A 70 -24.14 1.35 2.26
N GLU A 71 -25.12 0.81 2.96
CA GLU A 71 -25.42 -0.58 3.26
C GLU A 71 -25.70 -1.46 2.04
N ALA A 72 -25.35 -2.74 2.23
CA ALA A 72 -26.09 -3.97 1.94
C ALA A 72 -26.97 -4.11 0.67
N SER A 73 -26.63 -5.10 -0.16
CA SER A 73 -27.51 -6.12 -0.82
C SER A 73 -26.81 -6.64 -2.08
N THR A 74 -26.77 -7.90 -2.49
CA THR A 74 -27.33 -9.19 -2.05
C THR A 74 -26.73 -10.21 -3.03
N ALA A 75 -26.23 -11.35 -2.54
CA ALA A 75 -26.33 -12.66 -3.20
C ALA A 75 -25.84 -13.78 -2.24
N PRO A 76 -26.73 -14.66 -1.76
CA PRO A 76 -26.37 -15.85 -0.99
C PRO A 76 -26.30 -17.09 -1.90
N GLU A 77 -25.11 -17.69 -2.03
CA GLU A 77 -24.86 -19.03 -2.59
C GLU A 77 -23.39 -19.35 -2.23
N GLU A 78 -22.96 -20.41 -1.56
CA GLU A 78 -23.51 -21.59 -0.91
C GLU A 78 -22.39 -22.08 0.05
N PRO A 79 -22.69 -22.64 1.24
CA PRO A 79 -21.67 -23.04 2.20
C PRO A 79 -20.95 -24.32 1.76
N GLY A 80 -19.77 -24.17 1.14
CA GLY A 80 -18.81 -25.24 0.96
C GLY A 80 -17.78 -25.21 2.09
N PRO A 81 -17.75 -26.19 3.02
CA PRO A 81 -16.75 -26.21 4.07
C PRO A 81 -15.36 -26.45 3.44
N PRO A 82 -14.33 -25.78 3.96
CA PRO A 82 -13.25 -26.60 4.49
C PRO A 82 -12.92 -26.16 5.91
N ALA A 83 -13.22 -27.10 6.80
CA ALA A 83 -12.43 -27.41 7.98
C ALA A 83 -11.92 -26.20 8.78
N GLU A 84 -12.53 -25.97 9.92
CA GLU A 84 -11.78 -25.63 11.13
C GLU A 84 -10.54 -26.54 11.20
N ALA A 85 -9.41 -26.06 10.68
CA ALA A 85 -8.15 -26.75 10.85
C ALA A 85 -7.74 -26.48 12.29
N PRO A 86 -7.67 -27.49 13.16
CA PRO A 86 -7.19 -27.30 14.52
C PRO A 86 -5.80 -26.66 14.45
N ALA A 87 -5.51 -25.74 15.37
CA ALA A 87 -4.26 -24.96 15.43
C ALA A 87 -2.98 -25.83 15.40
N ASP A 88 -3.09 -27.13 15.65
CA ASP A 88 -2.03 -28.14 15.53
C ASP A 88 -1.62 -28.46 14.07
N THR A 89 -2.46 -28.11 13.08
CA THR A 89 -2.26 -28.42 11.65
C THR A 89 -1.51 -27.32 10.90
N LEU A 90 -1.31 -26.15 11.50
CA LEU A 90 -0.64 -25.01 10.86
C LEU A 90 0.86 -25.25 10.69
N ALA A 91 1.49 -26.04 11.57
CA ALA A 91 2.93 -26.34 11.53
C ALA A 91 3.36 -27.25 10.35
N GLY A 92 2.41 -27.98 9.74
CA GLY A 92 2.66 -28.83 8.57
C GLY A 92 2.25 -28.20 7.24
N LYS A 93 1.67 -27.00 7.25
CA LYS A 93 1.19 -26.31 6.04
C LYS A 93 2.31 -25.55 5.35
N THR A 94 2.21 -25.48 4.03
CA THR A 94 3.15 -24.75 3.18
C THR A 94 2.90 -23.23 3.26
N TRP A 95 3.86 -22.45 2.75
CA TRP A 95 3.79 -20.98 2.82
C TRP A 95 2.55 -20.41 2.13
N ASP A 96 2.16 -21.00 1.00
CA ASP A 96 0.99 -20.60 0.22
C ASP A 96 -0.32 -20.79 1.02
N GLU A 97 -0.47 -21.94 1.67
CA GLU A 97 -1.63 -22.25 2.51
C GLU A 97 -1.73 -21.32 3.73
N LEU A 98 -0.60 -21.02 4.37
CA LEU A 98 -0.56 -20.08 5.50
C LEU A 98 -0.78 -18.64 5.05
N ALA A 99 -0.33 -18.27 3.85
CA ALA A 99 -0.57 -16.94 3.31
C ALA A 99 -2.04 -16.72 2.96
N ALA A 100 -2.72 -17.72 2.40
CA ALA A 100 -4.15 -17.69 2.14
C ALA A 100 -4.97 -17.56 3.44
N LEU A 101 -4.62 -18.32 4.49
CA LEU A 101 -5.27 -18.21 5.80
C LEU A 101 -5.01 -16.85 6.45
N TYR A 102 -3.81 -16.30 6.30
CA TYR A 102 -3.45 -14.99 6.86
C TYR A 102 -4.19 -13.87 6.13
N GLU A 103 -4.31 -13.96 4.80
CA GLU A 103 -5.10 -13.03 4.00
C GLU A 103 -6.58 -13.11 4.38
N ALA A 104 -7.15 -14.31 4.55
CA ALA A 104 -8.54 -14.46 4.98
C ALA A 104 -8.82 -13.91 6.39
N LYS A 105 -7.86 -14.05 7.33
CA LYS A 105 -8.03 -13.61 8.74
C LYS A 105 -7.77 -12.11 8.92
N PHE A 106 -6.81 -11.55 8.18
CA PHE A 106 -6.35 -10.18 8.37
C PHE A 106 -6.66 -9.24 7.20
N ASP A 107 -7.36 -9.73 6.17
CA ASP A 107 -7.69 -9.02 4.92
C ASP A 107 -6.46 -8.37 4.26
N ARG A 108 -5.29 -9.01 4.41
CA ARG A 108 -4.02 -8.48 3.90
C ARG A 108 -3.00 -9.59 3.65
N LYS A 109 -2.23 -9.44 2.57
CA LYS A 109 -1.14 -10.38 2.25
C LYS A 109 -0.05 -10.34 3.31
N PRO A 110 0.48 -11.49 3.74
CA PRO A 110 1.68 -11.51 4.56
C PRO A 110 2.86 -10.97 3.76
N HIS A 111 3.78 -10.31 4.46
CA HIS A 111 4.96 -9.74 3.83
C HIS A 111 5.83 -10.88 3.28
N SER A 112 6.45 -10.71 2.10
CA SER A 112 7.29 -11.75 1.47
C SER A 112 8.54 -12.13 2.28
N LYS A 113 8.84 -11.37 3.35
CA LYS A 113 9.91 -11.66 4.32
C LYS A 113 9.41 -12.32 5.61
N THR A 114 8.10 -12.50 5.76
CA THR A 114 7.51 -13.15 6.92
C THR A 114 7.74 -14.66 6.81
N SER A 115 8.48 -15.19 7.78
CA SER A 115 8.75 -16.63 7.89
C SER A 115 7.47 -17.40 8.21
N LEU A 116 7.42 -18.67 7.78
CA LEU A 116 6.36 -19.63 8.12
C LEU A 116 6.02 -19.63 9.61
N ALA A 117 7.03 -19.62 10.49
CA ALA A 117 6.86 -19.59 11.94
C ALA A 117 6.07 -18.35 12.40
N THR A 118 6.40 -17.17 11.87
CA THR A 118 5.71 -15.90 12.20
C THR A 118 4.29 -15.85 11.65
N LEU A 119 4.04 -16.48 10.50
CA LEU A 119 2.70 -16.67 9.96
C LEU A 119 1.86 -17.55 10.89
N ILE A 120 2.42 -18.67 11.35
CA ILE A 120 1.75 -19.60 12.27
C ILE A 120 1.46 -18.93 13.62
N GLU A 121 2.40 -18.15 14.17
CA GLU A 121 2.21 -17.38 15.42
C GLU A 121 1.09 -16.34 15.32
N ARG A 122 0.89 -15.73 14.15
CA ARG A 122 -0.19 -14.76 13.94
C ARG A 122 -1.54 -15.44 13.65
N LEU A 123 -1.50 -16.68 13.17
CA LEU A 123 -2.69 -17.44 12.78
C LEU A 123 -3.28 -18.26 13.93
N THR A 124 -2.44 -18.71 14.87
CA THR A 124 -2.85 -19.25 16.18
C THR A 124 -3.56 -18.17 17.00
#